data_AF-A0A0F9BTX6-F1
#
_entry.id   AF-A0A0F9BTX6-F1
#
_cell.length_a   1.000
_cell.length_b   1.000
_cell.length_c   1.000
_cell.angle_alpha   90.00
_cell.angle_beta   90.00
_cell.angle_gamma   90.00
#
_symmetry.space_group_name_H-M   'P 1'
#
loop_
_entity.id
_entity.type
_entity.pdbx_description
1 polymer ?
#
loop_
_entity_poly.entity_id
_entity_poly.type
_entity_poly.pdbx_seq_one_letter_code
_entity_poly.pdbx_strand_id
1 'polypeptide(L)'
;MGTATTIKQKRSFTLSKFVAQGIESNAKEQKVSRSALVDRILDEYLRRKKEKQIREGYKVLRDVSRSIARASSSLQKRVIPDY
;
A
#
# COMPACT_ATOMS: atom_id res chain seq x y z
N MET A 1 -31.11 2.02 -3.22
CA MET A 1 -29.70 2.24 -3.63
C MET A 1 -29.15 3.37 -2.77
N GLY A 2 -28.32 3.08 -1.77
CA GLY A 2 -27.77 4.11 -0.88
C GLY A 2 -26.66 4.88 -1.59
N THR A 3 -26.86 6.18 -1.78
CA THR A 3 -25.80 7.08 -2.25
C THR A 3 -24.79 7.26 -1.12
N ALA A 4 -23.60 6.68 -1.26
CA ALA A 4 -22.51 6.92 -0.32
C ALA A 4 -22.08 8.39 -0.43
N THR A 5 -22.60 9.23 0.46
CA THR A 5 -22.26 10.65 0.52
C THR A 5 -20.80 10.78 0.96
N THR A 6 -19.90 11.01 0.00
CA THR A 6 -18.48 11.24 0.32
C THR A 6 -18.34 12.63 0.91
N ILE A 7 -18.16 12.72 2.22
CA ILE A 7 -17.92 13.99 2.92
C ILE A 7 -16.51 14.47 2.53
N LYS A 8 -16.44 15.55 1.74
CA LYS A 8 -15.17 16.21 1.43
C LYS A 8 -14.71 17.03 2.62
N GLN A 9 -13.60 16.64 3.23
CA GLN A 9 -12.99 17.40 4.32
C GLN A 9 -11.93 18.36 3.76
N LYS A 10 -12.08 19.66 4.03
CA LYS A 10 -11.05 20.65 3.71
C LYS A 10 -9.88 20.51 4.68
N ARG A 11 -8.66 20.38 4.16
CA ARG A 11 -7.42 20.36 4.95
C ARG A 11 -6.43 21.37 4.39
N SER A 12 -5.62 21.93 5.28
CA SER A 12 -4.57 22.88 4.96
C SER A 12 -3.24 22.34 5.45
N PHE A 13 -2.18 22.52 4.66
CA PHE A 13 -0.84 22.05 4.99
C PHE A 13 0.16 23.16 4.71
N THR A 14 1.17 23.29 5.56
CA THR A 14 2.31 24.17 5.30
C THR A 14 3.39 23.36 4.60
N LEU A 15 3.83 23.83 3.44
CA LEU A 15 4.87 23.21 2.63
C LEU A 15 6.03 24.18 2.45
N SER A 16 7.23 23.65 2.20
CA SER A 16 8.35 24.50 1.81
C SER A 16 8.06 25.19 0.47
N LYS A 17 8.64 26.38 0.27
CA LYS A 17 8.42 27.18 -0.95
C LYS A 17 8.71 26.39 -2.23
N PHE A 18 9.79 25.61 -2.23
CA PHE A 18 10.18 24.78 -3.37
C PHE A 18 9.12 23.73 -3.72
N VAL A 19 8.57 23.04 -2.71
CA VAL A 19 7.54 22.02 -2.91
C VAL A 19 6.24 22.66 -3.41
N ALA A 20 5.83 23.78 -2.83
CA ALA A 20 4.64 24.50 -3.27
C ALA A 20 4.77 24.97 -4.72
N GLN A 21 5.93 25.50 -5.11
CA GLN A 21 6.21 25.91 -6.48
C GLN A 21 6.20 24.72 -7.45
N GLY A 22 6.79 23.59 -7.08
CA GLY A 22 6.75 22.38 -7.89
C GLY A 22 5.33 21.87 -8.13
N ILE A 23 4.48 21.85 -7.10
CA ILE A 23 3.06 21.49 -7.23
C ILE A 23 2.34 22.43 -8.19
N GLU A 24 2.60 23.74 -8.08
CA GLU A 24 1.96 24.73 -8.94
C GLU A 24 2.39 24.60 -10.40
N SER A 25 3.68 24.42 -10.68
CA SER A 25 4.20 24.19 -12.02
C SER A 25 3.60 22.94 -12.65
N ASN A 26 3.58 21.82 -11.91
CA ASN A 26 3.04 20.56 -12.40
C ASN A 26 1.53 20.63 -12.63
N ALA A 27 0.79 21.36 -11.78
CA ALA A 27 -0.64 21.57 -11.96
C ALA A 27 -0.94 22.37 -13.24
N LYS A 28 -0.14 23.41 -13.52
CA LYS A 28 -0.24 24.20 -14.75
C LYS A 28 0.07 23.36 -15.99
N GLU A 29 1.15 22.59 -15.96
CA GLU A 29 1.56 21.71 -17.06
C GLU A 29 0.48 20.67 -17.39
N GLN A 30 -0.11 20.06 -16.35
CA GLN A 30 -1.17 19.07 -16.50
C GLN A 30 -2.57 19.67 -16.70
N LYS A 31 -2.70 21.00 -16.69
CA LYS A 31 -3.97 21.74 -16.81
C LYS A 31 -5.03 21.28 -15.80
N VAL A 32 -4.63 21.01 -14.56
CA VAL A 32 -5.51 20.62 -13.45
C VAL A 32 -5.41 21.60 -12.30
N SER A 33 -6.40 21.57 -11.39
CA SER A 33 -6.29 22.36 -10.16
C SER A 33 -5.22 21.78 -9.24
N ARG A 34 -4.59 22.63 -8.42
CA ARG A 34 -3.63 22.21 -7.40
C ARG A 34 -4.22 21.17 -6.46
N SER A 35 -5.48 21.33 -6.05
CA SER A 35 -6.16 20.38 -5.18
C SER A 35 -6.33 19.01 -5.84
N ALA A 36 -6.78 18.97 -7.11
CA ALA A 36 -6.95 17.71 -7.83
C ALA A 36 -5.62 16.97 -8.03
N LEU A 37 -4.53 17.71 -8.28
CA LEU A 37 -3.19 17.12 -8.37
C LEU A 37 -2.76 16.52 -7.02
N VAL A 38 -2.94 17.25 -5.93
CA VAL A 38 -2.60 16.77 -4.58
C VAL A 38 -3.43 15.55 -4.19
N ASP A 39 -4.75 15.58 -4.46
CA ASP A 39 -5.64 14.44 -4.20
C ASP A 39 -5.16 13.18 -4.94
N ARG A 40 -4.81 13.32 -6.23
CA ARG A 40 -4.28 12.19 -7.02
C ARG A 40 -2.97 11.65 -6.47
N ILE A 41 -2.05 12.53 -6.06
CA ILE A 41 -0.76 12.12 -5.47
C ILE A 41 -0.98 11.36 -4.16
N LEU A 42 -1.88 11.85 -3.30
CA LEU A 42 -2.20 11.21 -2.03
C LEU A 42 -2.86 9.84 -2.23
N ASP A 43 -3.80 9.73 -3.16
CA ASP A 43 -4.44 8.47 -3.51
C ASP A 43 -3.43 7.44 -4.04
N GLU A 44 -2.53 7.87 -4.93
CA GLU A 44 -1.49 7.01 -5.46
C GLU A 44 -0.53 6.54 -4.36
N TYR A 45 -0.11 7.45 -3.47
CA TYR A 45 0.72 7.11 -2.32
C TYR A 45 0.04 6.09 -1.40
N LEU A 46 -1.24 6.29 -1.09
CA LEU A 46 -2.01 5.35 -0.26
C LEU A 46 -2.16 3.99 -0.92
N ARG A 47 -2.40 3.95 -2.23
CA ARG A 47 -2.48 2.69 -3.00
C ARG A 47 -1.16 1.93 -2.93
N ARG A 48 -0.03 2.60 -3.25
CA ARG A 48 1.31 2.00 -3.18
C ARG A 48 1.66 1.51 -1.78
N LYS A 49 1.27 2.26 -0.75
CA LYS A 49 1.46 1.86 0.66
C LYS A 49 0.69 0.59 1.00
N LYS A 50 -0.58 0.48 0.58
CA LYS A 50 -1.39 -0.73 0.76
C LYS A 50 -0.80 -1.93 0.02
N GLU A 51 -0.40 -1.75 -1.24
CA GLU A 51 0.24 -2.80 -2.03
C GLU A 51 1.54 -3.31 -1.38
N LYS A 52 2.35 -2.41 -0.82
CA LYS A 52 3.55 -2.76 -0.06
C LYS A 52 3.22 -3.59 1.17
N GLN A 53 2.24 -3.17 1.97
CA GLN A 53 1.79 -3.92 3.15
C GLN A 53 1.28 -5.31 2.79
N ILE A 54 0.50 -5.43 1.70
CA ILE A 54 0.02 -6.72 1.20
C ILE A 54 1.19 -7.62 0.82
N ARG A 55 2.17 -7.10 0.07
CA ARG A 55 3.36 -7.86 -0.34
C ARG A 55 4.18 -8.35 0.85
N GLU A 56 4.36 -7.51 1.86
CA GLU A 56 5.03 -7.88 3.10
C GLU A 56 4.26 -8.97 3.86
N GLY A 57 2.93 -8.84 3.95
CA GLY A 57 2.05 -9.87 4.53
C GLY A 57 2.15 -11.21 3.80
N TYR A 58 2.12 -11.22 2.47
CA TYR A 58 2.32 -12.44 1.67
C TYR A 58 3.69 -13.09 1.91
N LYS A 59 4.75 -12.28 2.10
CA LYS A 59 6.08 -12.80 2.43
C LYS A 59 6.07 -13.52 3.77
N VAL A 60 5.47 -12.91 4.80
CA VAL A 60 5.33 -13.52 6.13
C VAL A 60 4.53 -14.82 6.04
N LEU A 61 3.38 -14.81 5.36
CA LEU A 61 2.56 -16.01 5.18
C LEU A 61 3.30 -17.13 4.46
N ARG A 62 4.06 -16.80 3.40
CA ARG A 62 4.88 -17.77 2.68
C ARG A 62 5.92 -18.41 3.59
N ASP A 63 6.58 -17.63 4.43
CA ASP A 63 7.60 -18.14 5.35
C ASP A 63 6.97 -19.02 6.45
N VAL A 64 5.80 -18.64 6.96
CA VAL A 64 5.00 -19.47 7.88
C VAL A 64 4.60 -20.79 7.22
N SER A 65 4.02 -20.77 6.01
CA SER A 65 3.64 -21.99 5.29
C SER A 65 4.84 -22.89 5.01
N ARG A 66 6.00 -22.32 4.67
CA ARG A 66 7.24 -23.07 4.48
C ARG A 66 7.71 -23.71 5.78
N SER A 67 7.61 -23.00 6.91
CA SER A 67 7.96 -23.53 8.23
C SER A 67 7.06 -24.71 8.60
N ILE A 68 5.74 -24.57 8.42
CA ILE A 68 4.77 -25.64 8.67
C ILE A 68 5.05 -26.85 7.77
N ALA A 69 5.27 -26.64 6.47
CA ALA A 69 5.57 -27.74 5.55
C ALA A 69 6.85 -28.50 5.94
N ARG A 70 7.90 -27.79 6.38
CA ARG A 70 9.13 -28.41 6.90
C ARG A 70 8.87 -29.21 8.18
N ALA A 71 8.12 -28.64 9.13
CA ALA A 71 7.73 -29.33 10.35
C ALA A 71 6.95 -30.63 10.03
N SER A 72 5.93 -30.55 9.18
CA SER A 72 5.14 -31.71 8.75
C SER A 72 5.98 -32.77 8.05
N SER A 73 6.90 -32.39 7.16
CA SER A 73 7.81 -33.35 6.51
C SER A 73 8.76 -34.01 7.52
N SER A 74 9.29 -33.26 8.49
CA SER A 74 10.15 -33.83 9.54
C SER A 74 9.40 -34.79 10.47
N LEU A 75 8.11 -34.53 10.74
CA LEU A 75 7.27 -35.42 11.51
C LEU A 75 6.97 -36.70 10.73
N GLN A 76 6.67 -36.62 9.43
CA GLN A 76 6.46 -37.80 8.58
C GLN A 76 7.71 -38.69 8.51
N LYS A 77 8.92 -38.10 8.39
CA LYS A 77 10.18 -38.87 8.39
C LYS A 77 10.49 -39.56 9.71
N ARG A 78 9.98 -39.06 10.85
CA ARG A 78 10.14 -39.71 12.16
C ARG A 78 9.17 -40.87 12.40
N VAL A 79 8.05 -40.90 11.68
CA VAL A 79 6.96 -41.87 11.91
C VAL A 79 7.07 -43.10 10.99
N ILE A 80 7.88 -43.05 9.94
CA ILE A 80 8.20 -44.22 9.09
C ILE A 80 9.51 -44.82 9.64
N PRO A 81 9.49 -46.00 10.31
CA PRO A 81 10.70 -46.69 10.68
C PRO A 81 11.34 -47.28 9.41
N ASP A 82 12.64 -47.07 9.20
CA ASP A 82 13.41 -47.85 8.23
C ASP A 82 13.38 -49.32 8.68
N TYR A 83 12.68 -50.17 7.94
CA TYR A 83 12.65 -51.62 8.10
C TYR A 83 13.23 -52.27 6.84
#